data_AF-A0A978SC84-F1
#
_entry.id   AF-A0A978SC84-F1
#
_cell.length_a   1.000
_cell.length_b   1.000
_cell.length_c   1.000
_cell.angle_alpha   90.00
_cell.angle_beta   90.00
_cell.angle_gamma   90.00
#
_symmetry.space_group_name_H-M   'P 1'
#
loop_
_entity.id
_entity.type
_entity.pdbx_description
1 polymer ?
#
loop_
_entity_poly.entity_id
_entity_poly.type
_entity_poly.pdbx_seq_one_letter_code
_entity_poly.pdbx_strand_id
1 'polypeptide(L)'
;MALSHAILASLIHCPASGYELAKKFDNSVGFFWHATHQQIYRELTRMEERGWLSTETIHQDGRPDKKIYSVTTSGETEMRQWIAKPSELNPTKEDILVKLYAGQIVETAVLLAEVRRYQQEHTQQLSVYRHIEASYFAKPAELDRHDQLVYLTLRCGIRQEESWIAWCEEAIAYLEHQPRLDSPTS
;
A
#
# COMPACT_ATOMS: atom_id res chain seq x y z
N MET A 1 0.14 -12.26 4.44
CA MET A 1 -0.50 -11.94 3.13
C MET A 1 0.59 -11.92 2.06
N ALA A 2 0.38 -12.46 0.85
CA ALA A 2 1.46 -12.70 -0.10
C ALA A 2 1.39 -11.77 -1.32
N LEU A 3 2.54 -11.18 -1.69
CA LEU A 3 2.73 -10.34 -2.89
C LEU A 3 2.21 -11.03 -4.18
N SER A 4 2.21 -12.36 -4.22
CA SER A 4 1.66 -13.14 -5.34
C SER A 4 0.19 -12.83 -5.64
N HIS A 5 -0.65 -12.65 -4.62
CA HIS A 5 -2.09 -12.37 -4.83
C HIS A 5 -2.32 -10.93 -5.32
N ALA A 6 -1.49 -9.98 -4.89
CA ALA A 6 -1.51 -8.62 -5.43
C ALA A 6 -1.09 -8.60 -6.91
N ILE A 7 -0.08 -9.40 -7.28
CA ILE A 7 0.34 -9.55 -8.68
C ILE A 7 -0.77 -10.21 -9.52
N LEU A 8 -1.40 -11.29 -9.03
CA LEU A 8 -2.55 -11.91 -9.70
C LEU A 8 -3.69 -10.92 -9.92
N ALA A 9 -4.07 -10.16 -8.88
CA ALA A 9 -5.11 -9.15 -8.98
C ALA A 9 -4.80 -8.09 -10.06
N SER A 10 -3.53 -7.71 -10.22
CA SER A 10 -3.11 -6.74 -11.24
C SER A 10 -3.15 -7.30 -12.66
N LEU A 11 -2.89 -8.61 -12.83
CA LEU A 11 -2.83 -9.28 -14.13
C LEU A 11 -4.17 -9.85 -14.59
N ILE A 12 -5.14 -10.09 -13.69
CA ILE A 12 -6.39 -10.79 -14.01
C ILE A 12 -7.25 -10.06 -15.05
N HIS A 13 -7.14 -8.73 -15.12
CA HIS A 13 -7.87 -7.89 -16.06
C HIS A 13 -7.06 -7.50 -17.30
N CYS A 14 -5.73 -7.50 -17.20
CA CYS A 14 -4.86 -7.01 -18.28
C CYS A 14 -3.46 -7.65 -18.17
N PRO A 15 -3.10 -8.53 -19.12
CA PRO A 15 -1.73 -9.01 -19.26
C PRO A 15 -0.74 -7.84 -19.34
N ALA A 16 0.42 -8.00 -18.69
CA ALA A 16 1.41 -6.94 -18.62
C ALA A 16 2.81 -7.50 -18.51
N SER A 17 3.80 -6.71 -18.93
CA SER A 17 5.20 -7.00 -18.62
C SER A 17 5.52 -6.73 -17.16
N GLY A 18 6.59 -7.36 -16.67
CA GLY A 18 7.09 -7.13 -15.32
C GLY A 18 7.41 -5.64 -15.06
N TYR A 19 7.87 -4.92 -16.09
CA TYR A 19 8.12 -3.48 -16.00
C TYR A 19 6.82 -2.66 -15.86
N GLU A 20 5.80 -2.95 -16.69
CA GLU A 20 4.49 -2.30 -16.58
C GLU A 20 3.83 -2.59 -15.23
N LEU A 21 3.96 -3.82 -14.73
CA LEU A 21 3.52 -4.19 -13.39
C LEU A 21 4.25 -3.39 -12.33
N ALA A 22 5.57 -3.38 -12.34
CA ALA A 22 6.36 -2.60 -11.38
C ALA A 22 5.95 -1.12 -11.36
N LYS A 23 5.77 -0.52 -12.55
CA LYS A 23 5.27 0.85 -12.68
C LYS A 23 3.83 1.02 -12.17
N LYS A 24 2.94 0.05 -12.37
CA LYS A 24 1.58 0.07 -11.79
C LYS A 24 1.62 -0.04 -10.26
N PHE A 25 2.53 -0.83 -9.69
CA PHE A 25 2.74 -0.87 -8.24
C PHE A 25 3.26 0.47 -7.70
N ASP A 26 4.09 1.18 -8.46
CA ASP A 26 4.54 2.52 -8.08
C ASP A 26 3.43 3.59 -8.15
N ASN A 27 2.45 3.45 -9.06
CA ASN A 27 1.51 4.55 -9.42
C ASN A 27 0.01 4.29 -9.14
N SER A 28 -0.48 3.05 -9.07
CA SER A 28 -1.93 2.74 -9.06
C SER A 28 -2.36 1.56 -8.19
N VAL A 29 -1.50 0.56 -7.99
CA VAL A 29 -1.77 -0.61 -7.12
C VAL A 29 -1.03 -0.46 -5.77
N GLY A 30 -0.13 0.51 -5.65
CA GLY A 30 0.65 0.82 -4.45
C GLY A 30 -0.16 1.28 -3.23
N PHE A 31 -1.48 1.46 -3.37
CA PHE A 31 -2.37 1.83 -2.26
C PHE A 31 -2.42 0.79 -1.12
N PHE A 32 -2.13 -0.48 -1.41
CA PHE A 32 -2.21 -1.55 -0.41
C PHE A 32 -0.93 -2.37 -0.28
N TRP A 33 0.03 -2.18 -1.18
CA TRP A 33 1.17 -3.08 -1.26
C TRP A 33 2.44 -2.36 -1.71
N HIS A 34 3.40 -2.26 -0.80
CA HIS A 34 4.75 -1.81 -1.11
C HIS A 34 5.60 -3.04 -1.46
N ALA A 35 6.05 -3.12 -2.71
CA ALA A 35 7.01 -4.13 -3.14
C ALA A 35 8.04 -3.50 -4.06
N THR A 36 9.31 -3.80 -3.81
CA THR A 36 10.39 -3.37 -4.69
C THR A 36 10.28 -4.08 -6.03
N HIS A 37 10.81 -3.48 -7.09
CA HIS A 37 10.83 -4.09 -8.42
C HIS A 37 11.47 -5.49 -8.36
N GLN A 38 12.57 -5.63 -7.61
CA GLN A 38 13.24 -6.92 -7.41
C GLN A 38 12.34 -7.97 -6.74
N GLN A 39 11.52 -7.58 -5.76
CA GLN A 39 10.53 -8.49 -5.15
C GLN A 39 9.48 -8.92 -6.17
N ILE A 40 8.98 -7.99 -6.99
CA ILE A 40 7.99 -8.28 -8.04
C ILE A 40 8.56 -9.29 -9.05
N TYR A 41 9.76 -9.05 -9.59
CA TYR A 41 10.36 -9.96 -10.57
C TYR A 41 10.61 -11.35 -9.99
N ARG A 42 11.09 -11.44 -8.75
CA ARG A 42 11.30 -12.75 -8.10
C ARG A 42 9.98 -13.50 -7.87
N GLU A 43 8.91 -12.79 -7.50
CA GLU A 43 7.61 -13.43 -7.34
C GLU A 43 7.00 -13.83 -8.69
N LEU A 44 7.17 -13.05 -9.76
CA LEU A 44 6.73 -13.43 -11.11
C LEU A 44 7.32 -14.77 -11.55
N THR A 45 8.63 -14.97 -11.36
CA THR A 45 9.28 -16.26 -11.65
C THR A 45 8.68 -17.40 -10.84
N ARG A 46 8.48 -17.21 -9.53
CA ARG A 46 7.87 -18.24 -8.66
C ARG A 46 6.43 -18.56 -9.07
N MET A 47 5.66 -17.57 -9.49
CA MET A 47 4.27 -17.75 -9.91
C MET A 47 4.18 -18.47 -11.27
N GLU A 48 5.11 -18.20 -12.17
CA GLU A 48 5.29 -18.95 -13.42
C GLU A 48 5.65 -20.41 -13.15
N GLU A 49 6.61 -20.68 -12.26
CA GLU A 49 6.98 -22.04 -11.82
C GLU A 49 5.81 -22.81 -11.19
N ARG A 50 4.92 -22.11 -10.48
CA ARG A 50 3.68 -22.68 -9.91
C ARG A 50 2.57 -22.89 -10.95
N GLY A 51 2.78 -22.45 -12.18
CA GLY A 51 1.79 -22.50 -13.26
C GLY A 51 0.63 -21.53 -13.07
N TRP A 52 0.75 -20.54 -12.18
CA TRP A 52 -0.28 -19.51 -11.98
C TRP A 52 -0.24 -18.44 -13.08
N LEU A 53 0.93 -18.24 -13.68
CA LEU A 53 1.16 -17.35 -14.80
C LEU A 53 1.72 -18.12 -16.00
N SER A 54 1.36 -17.68 -17.20
CA SER A 54 2.05 -18.03 -18.45
C SER A 54 2.82 -16.82 -18.96
N THR A 55 3.95 -17.05 -19.62
CA THR A 55 4.72 -16.00 -20.26
C THR A 55 4.73 -16.13 -21.77
N GLU A 56 4.65 -14.99 -22.45
CA GLU A 56 4.92 -14.85 -23.87
C GLU A 56 6.11 -13.90 -24.06
N THR A 57 7.11 -14.33 -24.82
CA THR A 57 8.27 -13.50 -25.15
C THR A 57 8.02 -12.80 -26.48
N ILE A 58 7.91 -11.47 -26.43
CA ILE A 58 7.80 -10.62 -27.61
C ILE A 58 9.21 -10.14 -27.97
N HIS A 59 9.70 -10.59 -29.12
CA HIS A 59 10.97 -10.14 -29.67
C HIS A 59 10.93 -8.66 -30.06
N GLN A 60 11.97 -7.91 -29.71
CA GLN A 60 12.07 -6.48 -30.01
C GLN A 60 13.39 -6.17 -30.71
N ASP A 61 13.33 -5.48 -31.85
CA ASP A 61 14.54 -5.05 -32.56
C ASP A 61 15.24 -3.91 -31.81
N GLY A 62 16.53 -4.11 -31.49
CA GLY A 62 17.38 -3.10 -30.85
C GLY A 62 17.10 -2.86 -29.36
N ARG A 63 16.28 -3.69 -28.70
CA ARG A 63 16.00 -3.65 -27.25
C ARG A 63 15.87 -5.08 -26.69
N PRO A 64 16.00 -5.28 -25.36
CA PRO A 64 15.77 -6.59 -24.76
C PRO A 64 14.35 -7.09 -25.02
N ASP A 65 14.20 -8.40 -25.20
CA ASP A 65 12.90 -9.05 -25.38
C ASP A 65 11.94 -8.71 -24.24
N LYS A 66 10.66 -8.48 -24.58
CA LYS A 66 9.62 -8.17 -23.60
C LYS A 66 8.86 -9.44 -23.22
N LYS A 67 8.92 -9.82 -21.94
CA LYS A 67 8.05 -10.87 -21.38
C LYS A 67 6.70 -10.29 -20.98
N ILE A 68 5.62 -10.80 -21.55
CA ILE A 68 4.24 -10.52 -21.14
C ILE A 68 3.76 -11.67 -20.26
N TYR A 69 3.24 -11.34 -19.09
CA TYR A 69 2.66 -12.30 -18.15
C TYR A 69 1.13 -12.26 -18.27
N SER A 70 0.52 -13.45 -18.33
CA SER A 70 -0.92 -13.65 -18.34
C SER A 70 -1.33 -14.64 -17.25
N VAL A 71 -2.48 -14.43 -16.63
CA VAL A 71 -3.02 -15.36 -15.63
C VAL A 71 -3.51 -16.63 -16.31
N THR A 72 -3.17 -17.80 -15.75
CA THR A 72 -3.65 -19.10 -16.24
C THR A 72 -4.94 -19.52 -15.51
N THR A 73 -5.60 -20.57 -15.98
CA THR A 73 -6.73 -21.19 -15.25
C THR A 73 -6.36 -21.62 -13.83
N SER A 74 -5.12 -22.08 -13.61
CA SER A 74 -4.63 -22.43 -12.27
C SER A 74 -4.49 -21.17 -11.40
N GLY A 75 -3.96 -20.08 -11.97
CA GLY A 75 -3.88 -18.78 -11.28
C GLY A 75 -5.24 -18.20 -10.92
N GLU A 76 -6.24 -18.31 -11.80
CA GLU A 76 -7.62 -17.92 -11.48
C GLU A 76 -8.23 -18.77 -10.36
N THR A 77 -7.96 -20.08 -10.37
CA THR A 77 -8.45 -21.01 -9.33
C THR A 77 -7.86 -20.66 -7.98
N GLU A 78 -6.55 -20.45 -7.91
CA GLU A 78 -5.87 -19.96 -6.71
C GLU A 78 -6.48 -18.64 -6.23
N MET A 79 -6.69 -17.67 -7.14
CA MET A 79 -7.24 -16.37 -6.76
C MET A 79 -8.65 -16.50 -6.18
N ARG A 80 -9.52 -17.34 -6.76
CA ARG A 80 -10.87 -17.61 -6.23
C ARG A 80 -10.82 -18.24 -4.84
N GLN A 81 -9.95 -19.23 -4.64
CA GLN A 81 -9.76 -19.88 -3.34
C GLN A 81 -9.27 -18.90 -2.28
N TRP A 82 -8.31 -18.04 -2.65
CA TRP A 82 -7.76 -17.03 -1.75
C TRP A 82 -8.80 -15.97 -1.37
N ILE A 83 -9.57 -15.45 -2.32
CA ILE A 83 -10.66 -14.47 -2.05
C ILE A 83 -11.72 -15.07 -1.12
N ALA A 84 -12.00 -16.37 -1.23
CA ALA A 84 -12.98 -17.05 -0.39
C ALA A 84 -12.47 -17.32 1.04
N LYS A 85 -11.16 -17.20 1.28
CA LYS A 85 -10.57 -17.41 2.60
C LYS A 85 -10.79 -16.17 3.48
N PRO A 86 -11.17 -16.32 4.76
CA PRO A 86 -11.26 -15.19 5.68
C PRO A 86 -9.93 -14.44 5.81
N SER A 87 -10.02 -13.11 5.79
CA SER A 87 -8.88 -12.23 6.11
C SER A 87 -8.55 -12.30 7.60
N GLU A 88 -7.27 -12.41 7.92
CA GLU A 88 -6.78 -12.37 9.30
C GLU A 88 -6.66 -10.93 9.80
N LEU A 89 -7.00 -10.70 11.07
CA LEU A 89 -6.71 -9.44 11.75
C LEU A 89 -5.22 -9.41 12.10
N ASN A 90 -4.45 -8.64 11.34
CA ASN A 90 -3.03 -8.44 11.63
C ASN A 90 -2.87 -7.19 12.48
N PRO A 91 -2.11 -7.26 13.60
CA PRO A 91 -1.83 -6.06 14.38
C PRO A 91 -0.99 -5.09 13.55
N THR A 92 -1.41 -3.82 13.58
CA THR A 92 -0.69 -2.70 12.99
C THR A 92 0.65 -2.52 13.69
N LYS A 93 1.75 -2.50 12.92
CA LYS A 93 3.13 -2.38 13.43
C LYS A 93 3.68 -1.03 13.01
N GLU A 94 3.53 -0.04 13.89
CA GLU A 94 3.89 1.34 13.58
C GLU A 94 4.97 1.82 14.53
N ASP A 95 6.12 2.16 13.96
CA ASP A 95 7.29 2.58 14.72
C ASP A 95 7.01 3.82 15.57
N ILE A 96 6.15 4.75 15.09
CA ILE A 96 5.77 5.95 15.84
C ILE A 96 5.16 5.63 17.20
N LEU A 97 4.36 4.56 17.29
CA LEU A 97 3.71 4.16 18.53
C LEU A 97 4.73 3.60 19.52
N VAL A 98 5.72 2.85 19.02
CA VAL A 98 6.84 2.34 19.84
C VAL A 98 7.73 3.49 20.31
N LYS A 99 8.01 4.47 19.44
CA LYS A 99 8.78 5.67 19.78
C LYS A 99 8.11 6.49 20.89
N LEU A 100 6.79 6.69 20.81
CA LEU A 100 6.03 7.37 21.86
C LEU A 100 5.98 6.54 23.15
N TYR A 101 5.80 5.22 23.06
CA TYR A 101 5.83 4.33 24.22
C TYR A 101 7.17 4.39 24.98
N ALA A 102 8.29 4.48 24.26
CA ALA A 102 9.62 4.62 24.84
C ALA A 102 10.02 6.09 25.11
N GLY A 103 9.12 7.06 24.88
CA GLY A 103 9.45 8.47 24.76
C GLY A 103 9.98 9.15 26.02
N GLN A 104 9.85 8.53 27.19
CA GLN A 104 10.32 9.08 28.48
C GLN A 104 11.84 9.33 28.55
N ILE A 105 12.63 8.73 27.64
CA ILE A 105 14.09 8.85 27.63
C ILE A 105 14.60 10.00 26.73
N VAL A 106 13.71 10.77 26.11
CA VAL A 106 14.04 11.90 25.22
C VAL A 106 13.25 13.15 25.59
N GLU A 107 13.72 14.31 25.14
CA GLU A 107 12.99 15.57 25.29
C GLU A 107 11.67 15.56 24.51
N THR A 108 10.61 16.18 25.07
CA THR A 108 9.30 16.33 24.40
C THR A 108 9.41 16.94 23.01
N ALA A 109 10.38 17.84 22.77
CA ALA A 109 10.62 18.45 21.47
C ALA A 109 10.99 17.42 20.38
N VAL A 110 11.71 16.35 20.74
CA VAL A 110 12.07 15.26 19.82
C VAL A 110 10.83 14.48 19.42
N LEU A 111 9.95 14.18 20.38
CA LEU A 111 8.68 13.49 20.11
C LEU A 111 7.76 14.35 19.24
N LEU A 112 7.61 15.63 19.57
CA LEU A 112 6.80 16.57 18.79
C LEU A 112 7.28 16.69 17.34
N ALA A 113 8.60 16.79 17.13
CA ALA A 113 9.17 16.85 15.78
C ALA A 113 8.81 15.59 14.97
N GLU A 114 8.91 14.42 15.59
CA GLU A 114 8.60 13.15 14.93
C GLU A 114 7.10 12.99 14.65
N VAL A 115 6.21 13.33 15.58
CA VAL A 115 4.76 13.28 15.35
C VAL A 115 4.33 14.26 14.25
N ARG A 116 4.90 15.47 14.21
CA ARG A 116 4.62 16.45 13.14
C ARG A 116 5.11 15.96 11.77
N ARG A 117 6.31 15.35 11.70
CA ARG A 117 6.80 14.73 10.47
C ARG A 117 5.86 13.63 10.00
N TYR A 118 5.42 12.76 10.91
CA TYR A 118 4.49 11.67 10.61
C TYR A 118 3.13 12.20 10.14
N GLN A 119 2.58 13.23 10.79
CA GLN A 119 1.36 13.93 10.34
C GLN A 119 1.50 14.49 8.93
N GLN A 120 2.64 15.12 8.61
CA GLN A 120 2.91 15.68 7.29
C GLN A 120 2.91 14.59 6.21
N GLU A 121 3.51 13.44 6.48
CA GLU A 121 3.55 12.30 5.55
C GLU A 121 2.13 11.76 5.26
N HIS A 122 1.33 11.54 6.30
CA HIS A 122 -0.08 11.14 6.13
C HIS A 122 -0.92 12.19 5.40
N THR A 123 -0.68 13.48 5.66
CA THR A 123 -1.35 14.58 4.95
C THR A 123 -1.02 14.58 3.46
N GLN A 124 0.25 14.35 3.11
CA GLN A 124 0.68 14.23 1.71
C GLN A 124 0.04 13.02 1.05
N GLN A 125 -0.01 11.87 1.73
CA GLN A 125 -0.62 10.66 1.21
C GLN A 125 -2.14 10.80 1.01
N LEU A 126 -2.83 11.44 1.95
CA LEU A 126 -4.26 11.76 1.84
C LEU A 126 -4.54 12.64 0.62
N SER A 127 -3.70 13.64 0.37
CA SER A 127 -3.82 14.51 -0.81
C SER A 127 -3.76 13.71 -2.13
N VAL A 128 -2.83 12.75 -2.22
CA VAL A 128 -2.73 11.83 -3.37
C VAL A 128 -4.03 11.04 -3.52
N TYR A 129 -4.55 10.43 -2.45
CA TYR A 129 -5.78 9.64 -2.51
C TYR A 129 -7.01 10.48 -2.90
N ARG A 130 -7.11 11.71 -2.39
CA ARG A 130 -8.19 12.63 -2.75
C ARG A 130 -8.10 13.08 -4.21
N HIS A 131 -6.89 13.27 -4.74
CA HIS A 131 -6.69 13.57 -6.16
C HIS A 131 -7.17 12.41 -7.05
N ILE A 132 -6.88 11.17 -6.66
CA ILE A 132 -7.34 9.97 -7.39
C ILE A 132 -8.86 9.84 -7.30
N GLU A 133 -9.45 10.02 -6.11
CA GLU A 133 -10.91 10.00 -5.93
C GLU A 133 -11.59 11.03 -6.85
N ALA A 134 -11.05 12.25 -6.91
CA ALA A 134 -11.59 13.30 -7.77
C ALA A 134 -11.39 13.02 -9.27
N SER A 135 -10.30 12.36 -9.65
CA SER A 135 -9.93 12.16 -11.07
C SER A 135 -10.61 10.93 -11.70
N TYR A 136 -10.76 9.85 -10.93
CA TYR A 136 -11.24 8.55 -11.44
C TYR A 136 -12.57 8.12 -10.87
N PHE A 137 -12.99 8.66 -9.71
CA PHE A 137 -14.17 8.21 -8.98
C PHE A 137 -15.12 9.36 -8.58
N ALA A 138 -15.14 10.43 -9.38
CA ALA A 138 -15.96 11.63 -9.11
C ALA A 138 -17.47 11.33 -9.01
N LYS A 139 -17.92 10.23 -9.61
CA LYS A 139 -19.33 9.80 -9.62
C LYS A 139 -19.48 8.32 -9.23
N PRO A 140 -19.37 7.99 -7.94
CA PRO A 140 -19.39 6.60 -7.47
C PRO A 140 -20.65 5.81 -7.87
N ALA A 141 -21.80 6.49 -8.01
CA ALA A 141 -23.07 5.88 -8.40
C ALA A 141 -23.13 5.40 -9.85
N GLU A 142 -22.22 5.89 -10.71
CA GLU A 142 -22.15 5.54 -12.15
C GLU A 142 -21.09 4.45 -12.43
N LEU A 143 -20.32 4.02 -11.43
CA LEU A 143 -19.24 3.05 -11.58
C LEU A 143 -19.77 1.64 -11.85
N ASP A 144 -19.06 0.88 -12.69
CA ASP A 144 -19.30 -0.54 -12.84
C ASP A 144 -18.86 -1.33 -11.58
N ARG A 145 -19.16 -2.63 -11.55
CA ARG A 145 -18.85 -3.46 -10.37
C ARG A 145 -17.35 -3.51 -10.05
N HIS A 146 -16.48 -3.55 -11.06
CA HIS A 146 -15.05 -3.61 -10.83
C HIS A 146 -14.57 -2.31 -10.19
N ASP A 147 -14.95 -1.18 -10.77
CA ASP A 147 -14.52 0.14 -10.29
C ASP A 147 -15.14 0.48 -8.93
N GLN A 148 -16.34 0.00 -8.62
CA GLN A 148 -16.91 0.07 -7.27
C GLN A 148 -16.03 -0.64 -6.24
N LEU A 149 -15.51 -1.83 -6.55
CA LEU A 149 -14.63 -2.58 -5.65
C LEU A 149 -13.30 -1.85 -5.46
N VAL A 150 -12.70 -1.34 -6.56
CA VAL A 150 -11.48 -0.53 -6.48
C VAL A 150 -11.72 0.73 -5.65
N TYR A 151 -12.84 1.42 -5.87
CA TYR A 151 -13.20 2.62 -5.11
C TYR A 151 -13.32 2.34 -3.60
N LEU A 152 -13.94 1.23 -3.20
CA LEU A 152 -14.03 0.84 -1.78
C LEU A 152 -12.65 0.66 -1.14
N THR A 153 -11.68 0.12 -1.89
CA THR A 153 -10.32 -0.01 -1.38
C THR A 153 -9.66 1.37 -1.18
N LEU A 154 -9.80 2.30 -2.14
CA LEU A 154 -9.30 3.68 -2.01
C LEU A 154 -9.93 4.39 -0.81
N ARG A 155 -11.24 4.21 -0.60
CA ARG A 155 -11.96 4.78 0.55
C ARG A 155 -11.45 4.27 1.88
N CYS A 156 -11.02 3.01 1.96
CA CYS A 156 -10.37 2.48 3.16
C CYS A 156 -9.06 3.23 3.44
N GLY A 157 -8.22 3.42 2.42
CA GLY A 157 -6.99 4.20 2.52
C GLY A 157 -7.23 5.63 3.00
N ILE A 158 -8.16 6.36 2.37
CA ILE A 158 -8.54 7.72 2.78
C ILE A 158 -8.92 7.78 4.26
N ARG A 159 -9.78 6.87 4.73
CA ARG A 159 -10.21 6.85 6.14
C ARG A 159 -9.06 6.55 7.10
N GLN A 160 -8.11 5.71 6.68
CA GLN A 160 -6.93 5.41 7.47
C GLN A 160 -6.02 6.63 7.61
N GLU A 161 -5.75 7.35 6.52
CA GLU A 161 -4.96 8.59 6.55
C GLU A 161 -5.64 9.66 7.41
N GLU A 162 -6.96 9.85 7.28
CA GLU A 162 -7.72 10.78 8.12
C GLU A 162 -7.63 10.43 9.61
N SER A 163 -7.69 9.14 9.94
CA SER A 163 -7.57 8.66 11.32
C SER A 163 -6.16 8.91 11.88
N TRP A 164 -5.12 8.69 11.07
CA TRP A 164 -3.74 8.95 11.48
C TRP A 164 -3.46 10.43 11.71
N ILE A 165 -3.97 11.30 10.82
CA ILE A 165 -3.85 12.76 10.98
C ILE A 165 -4.55 13.20 12.26
N ALA A 166 -5.78 12.76 12.49
CA ALA A 166 -6.54 13.09 13.71
C ALA A 166 -5.82 12.63 14.98
N TRP A 167 -5.24 11.42 14.97
CA TRP A 167 -4.43 10.94 16.09
C TRP A 167 -3.15 11.76 16.29
N CYS A 168 -2.48 12.19 15.23
CA CYS A 168 -1.30 13.06 15.35
C CYS A 168 -1.67 14.41 15.97
N GLU A 169 -2.82 14.99 15.59
CA GLU A 169 -3.33 16.23 16.17
C GLU A 169 -3.60 16.07 17.68
N GLU A 170 -4.22 14.96 18.08
CA GLU A 170 -4.44 14.61 19.48
C GLU A 170 -3.10 14.48 20.24
N ALA A 171 -2.14 13.75 19.68
CA ALA A 171 -0.84 13.54 20.29
C ALA A 171 -0.01 14.83 20.42
N ILE A 172 -0.02 15.69 19.39
CA ILE A 172 0.64 17.00 19.42
C ILE A 172 0.03 17.87 20.51
N ALA A 173 -1.31 17.98 20.55
CA ALA A 173 -2.00 18.74 21.57
C ALA A 173 -1.64 18.22 22.98
N TYR A 174 -1.65 16.90 23.18
CA TYR A 174 -1.29 16.30 24.46
C TYR A 174 0.16 16.64 24.88
N LEU A 175 1.13 16.50 23.98
CA LEU A 175 2.55 16.76 24.25
C LEU A 175 2.85 18.24 24.49
N GLU A 176 2.13 19.16 23.83
CA GLU A 176 2.28 20.61 24.02
C GLU A 176 1.71 21.11 25.36
N HIS A 177 0.69 20.44 25.88
CA HIS A 177 0.03 20.82 27.14
C HIS A 177 0.64 20.14 28.39
N GLN A 178 1.62 19.26 28.22
CA GLN A 178 2.35 18.66 29.33
C GLN A 178 3.44 19.64 29.83
N PRO A 179 3.55 19.92 31.15
CA PRO A 179 4.67 20.68 31.69
C PRO A 179 5.98 19.96 31.35
N ARG A 180 7.02 20.73 30.98
CA ARG A 180 8.36 20.19 30.73
C ARG A 180 8.77 19.30 31.90
N LEU A 181 9.09 18.05 31.62
CA LEU A 181 9.85 17.22 32.55
C LEU A 181 11.26 17.81 32.59
N ASP A 182 11.42 18.90 33.35
CA ASP A 182 12.72 19.47 33.66
C ASP A 182 13.48 18.47 34.54
N SER A 183 14.42 17.77 33.90
CA SER A 183 15.60 17.04 34.39
C SER A 183 15.47 16.06 35.57
N PRO A 184 16.05 14.83 35.46
CA PRO A 184 16.27 14.01 36.63
C PRO A 184 17.25 14.73 37.56
N THR A 185 16.83 14.87 38.81
CA THR A 185 17.68 15.28 39.93
C THR A 185 18.79 14.24 40.10
N SER A 186 20.03 14.59 39.80
CA SER A 186 21.26 14.00 40.35
C SER A 186 22.42 14.98 40.19
#